data_AF-A0A2V6GAQ8-F1
#
_entry.id   AF-A0A2V6GAQ8-F1
#
_cell.length_a   1.000
_cell.length_b   1.000
_cell.length_c   1.000
_cell.angle_alpha   90.00
_cell.angle_beta   90.00
_cell.angle_gamma   90.00
#
_symmetry.space_group_name_H-M   'P 1'
#
loop_
_entity.id
_entity.type
_entity.pdbx_description
1 polymer ?
#
loop_
_entity_poly.entity_id
_entity_poly.type
_entity_poly.pdbx_seq_one_letter_code
_entity_poly.pdbx_strand_id
1 'polypeptide(L)'
;MQAFTISDCLHWGSDLEKSEILRFPQNDIFEKASRLDEVNYEVFARKYRPQTFDDLVGQTHVSRTLKNAVAQNRLAHAYLFVGPRGVGKTSTARILAKSLNCIKGPTITPCGVCDNCREIAGGNSLDVIEIDGASNNSVEDVRQLRENVRYAPAKGRYKIYLIDEVHMLSSAAFNALLKTLEEPPEHVKFIFATTEPQKVLATILSRCQRFDLHRIPANLIAQHLQFIATKEKITLQPAAAHAIARGAEGGLRDAESMLDQLVAFCGEKITESDVLNVFGFTSEQTVSDLTGRILRGETPEAIDLLHEQCEAGKDMMRLMADLIAYLRDLLVFKAKPDALNEDVDSEVQQSLAAYAELISTDRLLELIDQFAAAEGRMKWAPNKKLHFEVAIIKAIQSLGQATLDEVIEKLGELRDGGGSSSRKSAPVAAGVSPTPRTRAAGTAATTEARVEEKSATLEPQKVWQAVLATIPAQKGFVRNSASAAHVLGIEGRNFKLGFAAADKAAMDILGTQANRKFVETLLHEITGNDWILKLTVNEELASRSSVVPEHSPSHFNNEPLIQEAIELFNARVSQER
;
A
#
# COMPACT_ATOMS: atom_id res chain seq x y z
N MET A 1 23.03 -35.60 -5.93
CA MET A 1 23.80 -36.11 -7.09
C MET A 1 22.83 -36.96 -7.91
N GLN A 2 22.37 -36.42 -9.05
CA GLN A 2 21.72 -37.02 -10.25
C GLN A 2 20.52 -37.98 -10.06
N ALA A 3 19.28 -37.61 -10.40
CA ALA A 3 18.63 -37.36 -11.71
C ALA A 3 18.18 -38.67 -12.42
N PHE A 4 16.86 -38.85 -12.58
CA PHE A 4 16.27 -39.90 -13.43
C PHE A 4 15.78 -39.28 -14.75
N THR A 5 16.27 -39.81 -15.87
CA THR A 5 15.89 -39.45 -17.24
C THR A 5 14.99 -40.51 -17.86
N ILE A 6 14.07 -40.01 -18.70
CA ILE A 6 13.14 -40.73 -19.58
C ILE A 6 13.94 -41.47 -20.67
N SER A 7 14.08 -42.80 -20.57
CA SER A 7 14.39 -43.66 -21.71
C SER A 7 14.21 -45.13 -21.31
N ASP A 8 12.99 -45.67 -21.46
CA ASP A 8 12.72 -47.12 -21.57
C ASP A 8 11.43 -47.35 -22.37
N CYS A 9 11.24 -46.53 -23.40
CA CYS A 9 10.32 -46.82 -24.50
C CYS A 9 11.07 -47.66 -25.54
N LEU A 10 10.39 -48.68 -26.04
CA LEU A 10 10.78 -49.61 -27.10
C LEU A 10 11.59 -50.81 -26.60
N HIS A 11 10.91 -51.93 -26.31
CA HIS A 11 11.15 -53.16 -27.04
C HIS A 11 9.90 -54.06 -27.01
N TRP A 12 9.44 -54.38 -28.23
CA TRP A 12 8.69 -55.57 -28.60
C TRP A 12 7.17 -55.59 -28.38
N GLY A 13 6.48 -55.07 -29.41
CA GLY A 13 5.23 -55.66 -29.84
C GLY A 13 5.50 -56.82 -30.79
N SER A 14 4.95 -57.98 -30.48
CA SER A 14 4.41 -58.95 -31.44
C SER A 14 3.72 -60.06 -30.66
N ASP A 15 2.39 -60.07 -30.77
CA ASP A 15 1.52 -61.26 -30.82
C ASP A 15 0.23 -61.05 -30.02
N LEU A 16 -0.67 -60.31 -30.67
CA LEU A 16 -2.10 -60.47 -30.48
C LEU A 16 -2.50 -61.86 -31.00
N GLU A 17 -3.16 -62.67 -30.18
CA GLU A 17 -4.51 -63.14 -30.47
C GLU A 17 -5.12 -63.97 -29.31
N LYS A 18 -6.36 -63.60 -28.96
CA LYS A 18 -7.41 -64.40 -28.29
C LYS A 18 -7.32 -64.57 -26.76
N SER A 19 -7.97 -63.63 -26.06
CA SER A 19 -8.40 -63.76 -24.67
C SER A 19 -9.83 -64.33 -24.57
N GLU A 20 -9.96 -65.46 -23.89
CA GLU A 20 -11.21 -65.99 -23.36
C GLU A 20 -11.58 -65.27 -22.05
N ILE A 21 -12.88 -65.05 -21.89
CA ILE A 21 -13.54 -64.34 -20.80
C ILE A 21 -13.68 -65.27 -19.60
N LEU A 22 -13.13 -64.89 -18.44
CA LEU A 22 -13.60 -65.36 -17.13
C LEU A 22 -13.75 -64.17 -16.16
N ARG A 23 -15.00 -63.96 -15.75
CA ARG A 23 -15.48 -62.91 -14.84
C ARG A 23 -15.00 -63.17 -13.40
N PHE A 24 -14.48 -62.14 -12.74
CA PHE A 24 -14.46 -62.00 -11.28
C PHE A 24 -15.12 -60.66 -10.89
N PRO A 25 -15.85 -60.59 -9.77
CA PRO A 25 -16.84 -59.55 -9.50
C PRO A 25 -16.17 -58.22 -9.09
N GLN A 26 -16.56 -57.13 -9.78
CA GLN A 26 -15.94 -55.81 -9.69
C GLN A 26 -16.57 -54.89 -8.63
N ASN A 27 -17.40 -55.40 -7.71
CA ASN A 27 -18.29 -54.53 -6.90
C ASN A 27 -17.92 -54.35 -5.41
N ASP A 28 -16.87 -54.97 -4.88
CA ASP A 28 -16.58 -54.87 -3.42
C ASP A 28 -15.35 -54.01 -3.05
N ILE A 29 -14.65 -53.45 -4.05
CA ILE A 29 -13.47 -52.61 -3.84
C ILE A 29 -13.82 -51.12 -3.98
N PHE A 30 -14.84 -50.78 -4.78
CA PHE A 30 -15.30 -49.39 -4.95
C PHE A 30 -16.23 -48.89 -3.83
N GLU A 31 -16.87 -49.78 -3.07
CA GLU A 31 -17.79 -49.38 -1.99
C GLU A 31 -17.08 -49.12 -0.64
N LYS A 32 -15.84 -49.63 -0.47
CA LYS A 32 -15.00 -49.32 0.70
C LYS A 32 -14.02 -48.16 0.48
N ALA A 33 -13.84 -47.72 -0.76
CA ALA A 33 -13.05 -46.53 -1.10
C ALA A 33 -13.86 -45.22 -1.05
N SER A 34 -15.19 -45.29 -0.89
CA SER A 34 -16.10 -44.13 -0.77
C SER A 34 -16.35 -43.68 0.67
N ARG A 35 -15.54 -44.16 1.63
CA ARG A 35 -15.59 -43.79 3.06
C ARG A 35 -14.25 -43.29 3.61
N LEU A 36 -13.42 -42.70 2.75
CA LEU A 36 -12.48 -41.70 3.19
C LEU A 36 -13.25 -40.39 3.14
N ASP A 37 -13.56 -39.83 4.31
CA ASP A 37 -14.14 -38.50 4.44
C ASP A 37 -13.42 -37.58 3.44
N GLU A 38 -14.16 -37.01 2.47
CA GLU A 38 -13.66 -35.89 1.70
C GLU A 38 -13.37 -34.78 2.71
N VAL A 39 -12.13 -34.72 3.20
CA VAL A 39 -11.67 -33.63 4.06
C VAL A 39 -11.62 -32.41 3.16
N ASN A 40 -12.76 -31.74 3.04
CA ASN A 40 -12.88 -30.46 2.37
C ASN A 40 -12.00 -29.49 3.14
N TYR A 41 -10.80 -29.26 2.64
CA TYR A 41 -9.82 -28.37 3.26
C TYR A 41 -10.38 -26.95 3.28
N GLU A 42 -10.72 -26.47 4.47
CA GLU A 42 -11.19 -25.11 4.68
C GLU A 42 -10.10 -24.29 5.35
N VAL A 43 -9.64 -23.24 4.65
CA VAL A 43 -8.65 -22.29 5.14
C VAL A 43 -9.05 -21.74 6.51
N PHE A 44 -8.11 -21.64 7.45
CA PHE A 44 -8.39 -21.20 8.83
C PHE A 44 -9.14 -19.87 8.90
N ALA A 45 -8.80 -18.91 8.04
CA ALA A 45 -9.46 -17.61 7.95
C ALA A 45 -10.98 -17.67 7.68
N ARG A 46 -11.46 -18.79 7.13
CA ARG A 46 -12.89 -19.06 6.91
C ARG A 46 -13.48 -19.91 8.04
N LYS A 47 -12.78 -20.99 8.42
CA LYS A 47 -13.19 -21.94 9.45
C LYS A 47 -13.36 -21.29 10.83
N TYR A 48 -12.43 -20.40 11.20
CA TYR A 48 -12.40 -19.70 12.49
C TYR A 48 -13.07 -18.33 12.47
N ARG A 49 -13.82 -18.02 11.40
CA ARG A 49 -14.50 -16.74 11.29
C ARG A 49 -15.47 -16.54 12.48
N PRO A 50 -15.38 -15.40 13.22
CA PRO A 50 -16.20 -15.13 14.39
C PRO A 50 -17.70 -15.32 14.13
N GLN A 51 -18.37 -16.07 15.01
CA GLN A 51 -19.79 -16.37 14.87
C GLN A 51 -20.68 -15.50 15.75
N THR A 52 -20.15 -15.02 16.87
CA THR A 52 -20.82 -14.15 17.83
C THR A 52 -19.98 -12.91 18.13
N PHE A 53 -20.57 -11.93 18.79
CA PHE A 53 -19.85 -10.71 19.20
C PHE A 53 -18.76 -10.98 20.24
N ASP A 54 -18.82 -12.10 20.95
CA ASP A 54 -17.80 -12.51 21.93
C ASP A 54 -16.57 -13.15 21.28
N ASP A 55 -16.73 -13.68 20.06
CA ASP A 55 -15.64 -14.28 19.28
C ASP A 55 -14.79 -13.20 18.55
N LEU A 56 -15.16 -11.92 18.64
CA LEU A 56 -14.44 -10.82 18.01
C LEU A 56 -13.19 -10.43 18.81
N VAL A 57 -12.02 -10.81 18.31
CA VAL A 57 -10.73 -10.51 18.93
C VAL A 57 -10.40 -9.01 18.81
N GLY A 58 -10.09 -8.37 19.93
CA GLY A 58 -9.55 -7.00 19.98
C GLY A 58 -10.56 -5.86 19.70
N GLN A 59 -11.86 -6.16 19.52
CA GLN A 59 -12.88 -5.17 19.16
C GLN A 59 -13.97 -4.97 20.24
N THR A 60 -13.57 -4.97 21.51
CA THR A 60 -14.48 -4.95 22.67
C THR A 60 -15.39 -3.72 22.71
N HIS A 61 -14.92 -2.55 22.26
CA HIS A 61 -15.71 -1.32 22.24
C HIS A 61 -16.85 -1.39 21.21
N VAL A 62 -16.57 -1.93 20.02
CA VAL A 62 -17.59 -2.13 18.96
C VAL A 62 -18.58 -3.19 19.38
N SER A 63 -18.10 -4.34 19.87
CA SER A 63 -18.97 -5.46 20.25
C SER A 63 -19.93 -5.07 21.38
N ARG A 64 -19.43 -4.38 22.42
CA ARG A 64 -20.25 -3.86 23.53
C ARG A 64 -21.32 -2.89 23.05
N THR A 65 -20.96 -1.96 22.17
CA THR A 65 -21.91 -0.94 21.68
C THR A 65 -23.01 -1.56 20.82
N LEU A 66 -22.66 -2.49 19.93
CA LEU A 66 -23.63 -3.20 19.10
C LEU A 66 -24.54 -4.10 19.95
N LYS A 67 -23.99 -4.81 20.95
CA LYS A 67 -24.80 -5.58 21.90
C LYS A 67 -25.83 -4.71 22.61
N ASN A 68 -25.43 -3.53 23.09
CA ASN A 68 -26.34 -2.60 23.75
C ASN A 68 -27.43 -2.08 22.79
N ALA A 69 -27.06 -1.75 21.56
CA ALA A 69 -28.01 -1.28 20.55
C ALA A 69 -29.08 -2.33 20.23
N VAL A 70 -28.67 -3.60 20.08
CA VAL A 70 -29.60 -4.73 19.85
C VAL A 70 -30.47 -4.99 21.08
N ALA A 71 -29.89 -5.02 22.29
CA ALA A 71 -30.64 -5.26 23.52
C ALA A 71 -31.70 -4.18 23.81
N GLN A 72 -31.39 -2.91 23.47
CA GLN A 72 -32.30 -1.78 23.67
C GLN A 72 -33.25 -1.55 22.48
N ASN A 73 -33.17 -2.38 21.44
CA ASN A 73 -33.88 -2.19 20.17
C ASN A 73 -33.67 -0.78 19.55
N ARG A 74 -32.50 -0.19 19.76
CA ARG A 74 -32.09 1.13 19.24
C ARG A 74 -31.25 0.94 17.98
N LEU A 75 -31.89 0.40 16.95
CA LEU A 75 -31.22 0.00 15.72
C LEU A 75 -31.18 1.15 14.70
N ALA A 76 -29.99 1.61 14.32
CA ALA A 76 -29.83 2.54 13.21
C ALA A 76 -30.35 1.92 11.89
N HIS A 77 -30.66 2.76 10.91
CA HIS A 77 -31.00 2.31 9.56
C HIS A 77 -29.75 2.01 8.72
N ALA A 78 -28.62 2.66 9.02
CA ALA A 78 -27.35 2.45 8.34
C ALA A 78 -26.17 2.39 9.33
N TYR A 79 -25.27 1.44 9.12
CA TYR A 79 -24.03 1.24 9.88
C TYR A 79 -22.83 1.38 8.94
N LEU A 80 -21.74 1.96 9.42
CA LEU A 80 -20.47 2.03 8.68
C LEU A 80 -19.33 1.50 9.53
N PHE A 81 -18.77 0.36 9.13
CA PHE A 81 -17.59 -0.24 9.73
C PHE A 81 -16.33 0.23 9.00
N VAL A 82 -15.45 0.90 9.73
CA VAL A 82 -14.21 1.48 9.21
C VAL A 82 -13.03 0.79 9.86
N GLY A 83 -11.98 0.52 9.10
CA GLY A 83 -10.74 0.04 9.67
C GLY A 83 -9.85 -0.70 8.66
N PRO A 84 -8.60 -1.00 9.01
CA PRO A 84 -7.67 -1.71 8.14
C PRO A 84 -8.20 -3.06 7.67
N ARG A 85 -7.56 -3.65 6.67
CA ARG A 85 -7.88 -5.01 6.22
C ARG A 85 -7.65 -6.01 7.37
N GLY A 86 -8.45 -7.08 7.40
CA GLY A 86 -8.26 -8.19 8.34
C GLY A 86 -8.72 -7.97 9.78
N VAL A 87 -9.13 -6.78 10.19
CA VAL A 87 -9.56 -6.47 11.58
C VAL A 87 -10.98 -6.95 11.94
N GLY A 88 -11.72 -7.55 11.00
CA GLY A 88 -13.04 -8.14 11.27
C GLY A 88 -14.27 -7.29 10.91
N LYS A 89 -14.16 -6.32 9.98
CA LYS A 89 -15.30 -5.49 9.50
C LYS A 89 -16.48 -6.31 8.99
N THR A 90 -16.26 -7.10 7.95
CA THR A 90 -17.28 -7.96 7.33
C THR A 90 -17.80 -9.04 8.29
N SER A 91 -16.94 -9.54 9.18
CA SER A 91 -17.35 -10.50 10.22
C SER A 91 -18.30 -9.87 11.24
N THR A 92 -17.97 -8.66 11.72
CA THR A 92 -18.85 -7.87 12.59
C THR A 92 -20.20 -7.58 11.90
N ALA A 93 -20.18 -7.21 10.63
CA ALA A 93 -21.38 -6.99 9.82
C ALA A 93 -22.28 -8.24 9.73
N ARG A 94 -21.70 -9.42 9.47
CA ARG A 94 -22.44 -10.69 9.46
C ARG A 94 -22.98 -11.07 10.84
N ILE A 95 -22.23 -10.83 11.92
CA ILE A 95 -22.72 -11.07 13.28
C ILE A 95 -23.92 -10.16 13.60
N LEU A 96 -23.86 -8.89 13.22
CA LEU A 96 -24.99 -7.97 13.35
C LEU A 96 -26.19 -8.46 12.54
N ALA A 97 -25.99 -8.85 11.28
CA ALA A 97 -27.06 -9.39 10.44
C ALA A 97 -27.71 -10.64 11.06
N LYS A 98 -26.92 -11.58 11.58
CA LYS A 98 -27.42 -12.74 12.33
C LYS A 98 -28.19 -12.33 13.58
N SER A 99 -27.71 -11.34 14.32
CA SER A 99 -28.35 -10.84 15.55
C SER A 99 -29.73 -10.25 15.27
N LEU A 100 -29.90 -9.58 14.11
CA LEU A 100 -31.15 -8.97 13.67
C LEU A 100 -32.15 -10.00 13.09
N ASN A 101 -31.67 -10.94 12.28
CA ASN A 101 -32.51 -11.87 11.53
C ASN A 101 -32.63 -13.28 12.13
N CYS A 102 -31.96 -13.57 13.25
CA CYS A 102 -32.16 -14.82 13.98
C CYS A 102 -33.65 -14.99 14.33
N ILE A 103 -34.15 -16.23 14.28
CA ILE A 103 -35.55 -16.55 14.65
C ILE A 103 -35.87 -16.10 16.08
N LYS A 104 -34.89 -16.24 16.99
CA LYS A 104 -34.97 -15.78 18.39
C LYS A 104 -34.63 -14.28 18.55
N GLY A 105 -34.35 -13.58 17.46
CA GLY A 105 -33.89 -12.19 17.45
C GLY A 105 -35.01 -11.15 17.34
N PRO A 106 -34.71 -9.84 17.43
CA PRO A 106 -33.37 -9.27 17.64
C PRO A 106 -32.73 -9.73 18.96
N THR A 107 -31.52 -10.28 18.90
CA THR A 107 -30.83 -10.87 20.07
C THR A 107 -29.34 -10.58 20.04
N ILE A 108 -28.74 -10.37 21.21
CA ILE A 108 -27.29 -10.17 21.34
C ILE A 108 -26.49 -11.45 21.09
N THR A 109 -27.13 -12.62 21.23
CA THR A 109 -26.51 -13.93 21.08
C THR A 109 -27.25 -14.71 20.01
N PRO A 110 -26.91 -14.53 18.72
CA PRO A 110 -27.54 -15.29 17.64
C PRO A 110 -27.30 -16.79 17.84
N CYS A 111 -28.30 -17.61 17.58
CA CYS A 111 -28.24 -19.03 17.95
C CYS A 111 -27.27 -19.89 17.13
N GLY A 112 -26.85 -19.43 15.95
CA GLY A 112 -25.94 -20.15 15.05
C GLY A 112 -26.52 -21.38 14.36
N VAL A 113 -27.66 -21.93 14.84
CA VAL A 113 -28.23 -23.20 14.36
C VAL A 113 -29.47 -23.05 13.47
N CYS A 114 -30.18 -21.92 13.55
CA CYS A 114 -31.37 -21.72 12.72
C CYS A 114 -31.01 -21.44 11.25
N ASP A 115 -31.96 -21.67 10.35
CA ASP A 115 -31.75 -21.50 8.90
C ASP A 115 -31.24 -20.10 8.56
N ASN A 116 -31.85 -19.05 9.12
CA ASN A 116 -31.38 -17.67 8.93
C ASN A 116 -29.92 -17.49 9.39
N CYS A 117 -29.53 -18.04 10.55
CA CYS A 117 -28.14 -17.92 11.02
C CYS A 117 -27.15 -18.69 10.13
N ARG A 118 -27.52 -19.89 9.67
CA ARG A 118 -26.67 -20.72 8.80
C ARG A 118 -26.53 -20.11 7.40
N GLU A 119 -27.63 -19.64 6.81
CA GLU A 119 -27.65 -18.98 5.51
C GLU A 119 -26.81 -17.69 5.53
N ILE A 120 -26.92 -16.87 6.58
CA ILE A 120 -26.12 -15.64 6.72
C ILE A 120 -24.64 -15.97 6.95
N ALA A 121 -24.32 -16.99 7.77
CA ALA A 121 -22.93 -17.40 7.98
C ALA A 121 -22.28 -17.91 6.68
N GLY A 122 -23.05 -18.64 5.87
CA GLY A 122 -22.64 -19.15 4.56
C GLY A 122 -22.59 -18.09 3.44
N GLY A 123 -23.21 -16.92 3.63
CA GLY A 123 -23.30 -15.87 2.61
C GLY A 123 -24.38 -16.10 1.56
N ASN A 124 -25.35 -16.98 1.82
CA ASN A 124 -26.36 -17.44 0.85
C ASN A 124 -27.79 -17.02 1.25
N SER A 125 -27.94 -16.03 2.12
CA SER A 125 -29.22 -15.57 2.64
C SER A 125 -29.95 -14.68 1.64
N LEU A 126 -31.22 -14.95 1.39
CA LEU A 126 -32.06 -14.10 0.52
C LEU A 126 -32.32 -12.71 1.11
N ASP A 127 -32.31 -12.61 2.44
CA ASP A 127 -32.57 -11.36 3.17
C ASP A 127 -31.30 -10.61 3.57
N VAL A 128 -30.12 -11.18 3.30
CA VAL A 128 -28.84 -10.52 3.58
C VAL A 128 -28.01 -10.58 2.32
N ILE A 129 -28.05 -9.49 1.58
CA ILE A 129 -27.43 -9.36 0.27
C ILE A 129 -26.05 -8.75 0.49
N GLU A 130 -25.02 -9.58 0.30
CA GLU A 130 -23.63 -9.15 0.36
C GLU A 130 -23.15 -8.72 -1.03
N ILE A 131 -22.66 -7.49 -1.12
CA ILE A 131 -22.16 -6.88 -2.35
C ILE A 131 -20.75 -6.40 -2.09
N ASP A 132 -19.83 -6.82 -2.95
CA ASP A 132 -18.49 -6.26 -2.97
C ASP A 132 -18.47 -5.05 -3.90
N GLY A 133 -18.19 -3.87 -3.34
CA GLY A 133 -18.14 -2.61 -4.04
C GLY A 133 -17.05 -2.54 -5.11
N ALA A 134 -16.03 -3.40 -5.05
CA ALA A 134 -15.01 -3.49 -6.09
C ALA A 134 -15.53 -4.18 -7.37
N SER A 135 -16.41 -5.18 -7.22
CA SER A 135 -16.96 -5.96 -8.33
C SER A 135 -18.32 -5.46 -8.83
N ASN A 136 -19.07 -4.71 -8.01
CA ASN A 136 -20.43 -4.21 -8.33
C ASN A 136 -20.47 -2.67 -8.24
N ASN A 137 -19.56 -1.99 -8.94
CA ASN A 137 -19.42 -0.54 -8.86
C ASN A 137 -20.28 0.26 -9.85
N SER A 138 -21.05 -0.44 -10.70
CA SER A 138 -21.83 0.19 -11.76
C SER A 138 -23.09 0.87 -11.20
N VAL A 139 -23.57 1.90 -11.91
CA VAL A 139 -24.82 2.60 -11.55
C VAL A 139 -26.02 1.67 -11.68
N GLU A 140 -25.96 0.70 -12.59
CA GLU A 140 -27.08 -0.19 -12.88
C GLU A 140 -27.29 -1.22 -11.75
N ASP A 141 -26.21 -1.82 -11.23
CA ASP A 141 -26.27 -2.74 -10.09
C ASP A 141 -26.94 -2.07 -8.87
N VAL A 142 -26.61 -0.80 -8.66
CA VAL A 142 -27.17 -0.02 -7.55
C VAL A 142 -28.61 0.44 -7.81
N ARG A 143 -29.00 0.67 -9.07
CA ARG A 143 -30.42 0.92 -9.41
C ARG A 143 -31.26 -0.32 -9.17
N GLN A 144 -30.80 -1.48 -9.59
CA GLN A 144 -31.47 -2.75 -9.31
C GLN A 144 -31.60 -2.99 -7.80
N LEU A 145 -30.53 -2.69 -7.04
CA LEU A 145 -30.59 -2.72 -5.58
C LEU A 145 -31.69 -1.81 -5.04
N ARG A 146 -31.72 -0.55 -5.47
CA ARG A 146 -32.71 0.45 -5.03
C ARG A 146 -34.14 0.04 -5.33
N GLU A 147 -34.39 -0.59 -6.47
CA GLU A 147 -35.71 -1.14 -6.81
C GLU A 147 -36.08 -2.29 -5.87
N ASN A 148 -35.12 -3.18 -5.63
CA ASN A 148 -35.30 -4.33 -4.74
C ASN A 148 -35.49 -3.96 -3.27
N VAL A 149 -35.01 -2.79 -2.84
CA VAL A 149 -35.13 -2.28 -1.45
C VAL A 149 -36.60 -2.09 -1.04
N ARG A 150 -37.52 -1.89 -2.00
CA ARG A 150 -38.95 -1.66 -1.70
C ARG A 150 -39.70 -2.92 -1.25
N TYR A 151 -39.16 -4.10 -1.55
CA TYR A 151 -39.80 -5.37 -1.23
C TYR A 151 -39.46 -5.84 0.18
N ALA A 152 -40.48 -6.33 0.88
CA ALA A 152 -40.34 -6.91 2.21
C ALA A 152 -39.36 -8.11 2.24
N PRO A 153 -38.78 -8.43 3.41
CA PRO A 153 -37.93 -9.61 3.58
C PRO A 153 -38.73 -10.90 3.34
N ALA A 154 -38.06 -11.94 2.85
CA ALA A 154 -38.65 -13.24 2.53
C ALA A 154 -38.84 -14.12 3.77
N LYS A 155 -37.84 -14.22 4.65
CA LYS A 155 -37.84 -15.07 5.86
C LYS A 155 -37.50 -14.29 7.14
N GLY A 156 -36.61 -13.31 7.03
CA GLY A 156 -36.07 -12.52 8.13
C GLY A 156 -37.00 -11.39 8.58
N ARG A 157 -36.56 -10.68 9.62
CA ARG A 157 -37.23 -9.46 10.10
C ARG A 157 -36.82 -8.23 9.30
N TYR A 158 -35.58 -8.24 8.83
CA TYR A 158 -34.96 -7.14 8.09
C TYR A 158 -34.35 -7.65 6.79
N LYS A 159 -34.43 -6.82 5.76
CA LYS A 159 -33.67 -6.96 4.51
C LYS A 159 -32.41 -6.13 4.65
N ILE A 160 -31.27 -6.81 4.69
CA ILE A 160 -29.98 -6.23 5.01
C ILE A 160 -29.12 -6.18 3.76
N TYR A 161 -28.61 -5.00 3.45
CA TYR A 161 -27.65 -4.79 2.37
C TYR A 161 -26.28 -4.56 2.99
N LEU A 162 -25.39 -5.55 2.84
CA LEU A 162 -24.00 -5.48 3.28
C LEU A 162 -23.15 -5.12 2.08
N ILE A 163 -22.56 -3.92 2.07
CA ILE A 163 -21.70 -3.45 0.99
C ILE A 163 -20.27 -3.34 1.53
N ASP A 164 -19.41 -4.27 1.12
CA ASP A 164 -17.99 -4.28 1.45
C ASP A 164 -17.19 -3.39 0.49
N GLU A 165 -16.06 -2.87 0.97
CA GLU A 165 -15.23 -1.87 0.28
C GLU A 165 -16.05 -0.77 -0.41
N VAL A 166 -17.00 -0.18 0.33
CA VAL A 166 -17.98 0.78 -0.23
C VAL A 166 -17.31 1.97 -0.94
N HIS A 167 -16.08 2.33 -0.55
CA HIS A 167 -15.31 3.39 -1.19
C HIS A 167 -14.97 3.13 -2.67
N MET A 168 -15.12 1.89 -3.15
CA MET A 168 -14.92 1.49 -4.54
C MET A 168 -16.15 1.74 -5.43
N LEU A 169 -17.31 2.08 -4.86
CA LEU A 169 -18.50 2.44 -5.64
C LEU A 169 -18.29 3.73 -6.42
N SER A 170 -18.87 3.80 -7.62
CA SER A 170 -18.87 5.03 -8.41
C SER A 170 -19.69 6.13 -7.75
N SER A 171 -19.32 7.40 -7.95
CA SER A 171 -20.07 8.55 -7.41
C SER A 171 -21.54 8.57 -7.84
N ALA A 172 -21.83 8.10 -9.05
CA ALA A 172 -23.20 8.00 -9.55
C ALA A 172 -24.00 6.89 -8.85
N ALA A 173 -23.38 5.74 -8.55
CA ALA A 173 -23.96 4.69 -7.74
C ALA A 173 -24.25 5.18 -6.31
N PHE A 174 -23.31 5.91 -5.70
CA PHE A 174 -23.51 6.52 -4.38
C PHE A 174 -24.72 7.46 -4.33
N ASN A 175 -24.84 8.37 -5.31
CA ASN A 175 -25.95 9.30 -5.37
C ASN A 175 -27.31 8.59 -5.56
N ALA A 176 -27.33 7.44 -6.24
CA ALA A 176 -28.53 6.66 -6.42
C ALA A 176 -29.07 6.07 -5.09
N LEU A 177 -28.20 5.82 -4.10
CA LEU A 177 -28.56 5.32 -2.78
C LEU A 177 -29.00 6.41 -1.79
N LEU A 178 -28.63 7.67 -2.01
CA LEU A 178 -28.86 8.75 -1.03
C LEU A 178 -30.34 8.90 -0.65
N LYS A 179 -31.25 8.90 -1.62
CA LYS A 179 -32.69 8.99 -1.35
C LYS A 179 -33.18 7.86 -0.46
N THR A 180 -32.65 6.65 -0.67
CA THR A 180 -33.02 5.46 0.10
C THR A 180 -32.36 5.43 1.47
N LEU A 181 -31.21 6.07 1.65
CA LEU A 181 -30.56 6.25 2.95
C LEU A 181 -31.23 7.37 3.77
N GLU A 182 -31.79 8.38 3.13
CA GLU A 182 -32.54 9.46 3.79
C GLU A 182 -33.90 9.00 4.31
N GLU A 183 -34.63 8.23 3.50
CA GLU A 183 -35.96 7.72 3.82
C GLU A 183 -36.00 6.19 3.63
N PRO A 184 -35.26 5.41 4.46
CA PRO A 184 -35.22 3.96 4.33
C PRO A 184 -36.54 3.34 4.82
N PRO A 185 -37.06 2.30 4.14
CA PRO A 185 -38.15 1.50 4.68
C PRO A 185 -37.76 0.89 6.03
N GLU A 186 -38.72 0.76 6.97
CA GLU A 186 -38.43 0.29 8.34
C GLU A 186 -37.78 -1.10 8.40
N HIS A 187 -38.11 -1.96 7.43
CA HIS A 187 -37.58 -3.32 7.31
C HIS A 187 -36.21 -3.38 6.65
N VAL A 188 -35.64 -2.26 6.20
CA VAL A 188 -34.36 -2.23 5.47
C VAL A 188 -33.25 -1.74 6.38
N LYS A 189 -32.10 -2.41 6.32
CA LYS A 189 -30.87 -2.00 7.03
C LYS A 189 -29.69 -2.01 6.07
N PHE A 190 -28.90 -0.94 6.09
CA PHE A 190 -27.64 -0.86 5.36
C PHE A 190 -26.46 -1.09 6.29
N ILE A 191 -25.50 -1.88 5.84
CA ILE A 191 -24.24 -2.10 6.53
C ILE A 191 -23.12 -1.89 5.52
N PHE A 192 -22.33 -0.84 5.71
CA PHE A 192 -21.19 -0.51 4.87
C PHE A 192 -19.91 -0.93 5.58
N ALA A 193 -18.92 -1.40 4.82
CA ALA A 193 -17.56 -1.60 5.31
C ALA A 193 -16.56 -0.91 4.37
N THR A 194 -15.52 -0.30 4.93
CA THR A 194 -14.45 0.33 4.14
C THR A 194 -13.11 0.30 4.85
N THR A 195 -12.04 0.16 4.08
CA THR A 195 -10.66 0.42 4.52
C THR A 195 -10.26 1.90 4.41
N GLU A 196 -10.94 2.68 3.57
CA GLU A 196 -10.62 4.08 3.26
C GLU A 196 -11.81 5.01 3.52
N PRO A 197 -12.06 5.41 4.77
CA PRO A 197 -13.20 6.27 5.12
C PRO A 197 -13.17 7.63 4.44
N GLN A 198 -11.97 8.17 4.14
CA GLN A 198 -11.77 9.46 3.49
C GLN A 198 -12.26 9.49 2.03
N LYS A 199 -12.38 8.34 1.39
CA LYS A 199 -12.92 8.22 0.02
C LYS A 199 -14.45 8.08 0.00
N VAL A 200 -15.08 7.87 1.15
CA VAL A 200 -16.54 7.80 1.27
C VAL A 200 -17.13 9.21 1.32
N LEU A 201 -18.19 9.45 0.55
CA LEU A 201 -18.84 10.77 0.52
C LEU A 201 -19.35 11.19 1.90
N ALA A 202 -19.10 12.45 2.27
CA ALA A 202 -19.54 13.02 3.55
C ALA A 202 -21.07 12.90 3.77
N THR A 203 -21.85 12.93 2.69
CA THR A 203 -23.31 12.75 2.71
C THR A 203 -23.74 11.38 3.23
N ILE A 204 -22.93 10.34 3.05
CA ILE A 204 -23.21 9.00 3.57
C ILE A 204 -22.71 8.88 5.00
N LEU A 205 -21.52 9.41 5.27
CA LEU A 205 -20.96 9.44 6.62
C LEU A 205 -21.94 10.09 7.61
N SER A 206 -22.62 11.17 7.21
CA SER A 206 -23.58 11.87 8.06
C SER A 206 -24.87 11.09 8.34
N ARG A 207 -25.18 10.06 7.54
CA ARG A 207 -26.40 9.24 7.64
C ARG A 207 -26.13 7.85 8.23
N CYS A 208 -24.87 7.50 8.46
CA CYS A 208 -24.49 6.21 9.02
C CYS A 208 -24.03 6.34 10.47
N GLN A 209 -24.35 5.34 11.29
CA GLN A 209 -23.66 5.16 12.56
C GLN A 209 -22.27 4.55 12.29
N ARG A 210 -21.22 5.34 12.50
CA ARG A 210 -19.82 4.93 12.26
C ARG A 210 -19.26 4.15 13.44
N PHE A 211 -18.55 3.07 13.13
CA PHE A 211 -17.80 2.23 14.04
C PHE A 211 -16.39 2.02 13.51
N ASP A 212 -15.40 2.50 14.26
CA ASP A 212 -13.97 2.32 13.93
C ASP A 212 -13.42 1.06 14.60
N LEU A 213 -13.00 0.10 13.77
CA LEU A 213 -12.29 -1.11 14.17
C LEU A 213 -10.79 -0.85 14.09
N HIS A 214 -10.11 -1.05 15.22
CA HIS A 214 -8.68 -0.75 15.34
C HIS A 214 -7.82 -1.97 14.96
N ARG A 215 -6.53 -1.75 14.72
CA ARG A 215 -5.57 -2.86 14.58
C ARG A 215 -5.57 -3.70 15.87
N ILE A 216 -5.52 -5.02 15.72
CA ILE A 216 -5.52 -5.93 16.86
C ILE A 216 -4.08 -6.00 17.41
N PRO A 217 -3.87 -5.83 18.73
CA PRO A 217 -2.56 -6.01 19.35
C PRO A 217 -1.91 -7.36 19.01
N ALA A 218 -0.60 -7.38 18.77
CA ALA A 218 0.12 -8.58 18.37
C ALA A 218 -0.04 -9.72 19.40
N ASN A 219 -0.03 -9.39 20.69
CA ASN A 219 -0.24 -10.36 21.78
C ASN A 219 -1.60 -11.08 21.68
N LEU A 220 -2.68 -10.36 21.34
CA LEU A 220 -4.01 -10.97 21.17
C LEU A 220 -4.07 -11.84 19.92
N ILE A 221 -3.41 -11.45 18.83
CA ILE A 221 -3.30 -12.29 17.63
C ILE A 221 -2.53 -13.57 17.95
N ALA A 222 -1.37 -13.47 18.60
CA ALA A 222 -0.56 -14.63 18.97
C ALA A 222 -1.33 -15.61 19.86
N GLN A 223 -2.07 -15.11 20.86
CA GLN A 223 -2.94 -15.93 21.71
C GLN A 223 -4.04 -16.64 20.90
N HIS A 224 -4.67 -15.96 19.94
CA HIS A 224 -5.69 -16.56 19.08
C HIS A 224 -5.09 -17.62 18.13
N LEU A 225 -3.91 -17.37 17.57
CA LEU A 225 -3.20 -18.37 16.75
C LEU A 225 -2.84 -19.62 17.57
N GLN A 226 -2.43 -19.45 18.83
CA GLN A 226 -2.18 -20.57 19.75
C GLN A 226 -3.46 -21.37 20.05
N PHE A 227 -4.59 -20.69 20.19
CA PHE A 227 -5.89 -21.34 20.34
C PHE A 227 -6.27 -22.16 19.10
N ILE A 228 -6.07 -21.63 17.89
CA ILE A 228 -6.28 -22.35 16.62
C ILE A 228 -5.35 -23.55 16.55
N ALA A 229 -4.05 -23.36 16.81
CA ALA A 229 -3.05 -24.42 16.77
C ALA A 229 -3.42 -25.57 17.71
N THR A 230 -3.87 -25.27 18.93
CA THR A 230 -4.32 -26.28 19.89
C THR A 230 -5.52 -27.07 19.38
N LYS A 231 -6.50 -26.41 18.74
CA LYS A 231 -7.69 -27.07 18.19
C LYS A 231 -7.38 -27.96 16.99
N GLU A 232 -6.48 -27.51 16.12
CA GLU A 232 -6.05 -28.25 14.93
C GLU A 232 -4.91 -29.25 15.24
N LYS A 233 -4.48 -29.36 16.51
CA LYS A 233 -3.38 -30.22 16.97
C LYS A 233 -2.02 -29.91 16.32
N ILE A 234 -1.78 -28.64 16.03
CA ILE A 234 -0.52 -28.11 15.51
C ILE A 234 0.37 -27.69 16.69
N THR A 235 1.65 -28.05 16.64
CA THR A 235 2.68 -27.60 17.58
C THR A 235 3.25 -26.26 17.10
N LEU A 236 2.66 -25.15 17.55
CA LEU A 236 3.10 -23.79 17.24
C LEU A 236 3.93 -23.23 18.42
N GLN A 237 5.21 -22.93 18.19
CA GLN A 237 6.03 -22.28 19.22
C GLN A 237 5.50 -20.87 19.55
N PRO A 238 5.57 -20.41 20.82
CA PRO A 238 5.16 -19.06 21.20
C PRO A 238 5.84 -17.97 20.36
N ALA A 239 7.17 -18.04 20.21
CA ALA A 239 7.93 -17.09 19.38
C ALA A 239 7.46 -17.07 17.91
N ALA A 240 7.10 -18.23 17.35
CA ALA A 240 6.53 -18.33 16.01
C ALA A 240 5.16 -17.62 15.91
N ALA A 241 4.29 -17.80 16.92
CA ALA A 241 2.99 -17.11 16.97
C ALA A 241 3.16 -15.58 17.03
N HIS A 242 4.12 -15.09 17.81
CA HIS A 242 4.45 -13.66 17.88
C HIS A 242 5.05 -13.14 16.55
N ALA A 243 5.92 -13.92 15.90
CA ALA A 243 6.47 -13.56 14.59
C ALA A 243 5.38 -13.43 13.50
N ILE A 244 4.40 -14.36 13.48
CA ILE A 244 3.22 -14.27 12.60
C ILE A 244 2.39 -13.05 12.95
N ALA A 245 2.11 -12.83 14.24
CA ALA A 245 1.29 -11.72 14.71
C ALA A 245 1.87 -10.34 14.34
N ARG A 246 3.18 -10.15 14.51
CA ARG A 246 3.89 -8.96 14.03
C ARG A 246 3.75 -8.82 12.52
N GLY A 247 3.90 -9.92 11.80
CA GLY A 247 3.82 -9.90 10.34
C GLY A 247 2.47 -9.67 9.73
N ALA A 248 1.40 -9.91 10.48
CA ALA A 248 0.05 -9.61 10.08
C ALA A 248 -0.34 -8.15 10.34
N GLU A 249 0.51 -7.35 11.00
CA GLU A 249 0.29 -5.93 11.32
C GLU A 249 -1.09 -5.64 11.92
N GLY A 250 -1.60 -6.52 12.79
CA GLY A 250 -2.91 -6.33 13.42
C GLY A 250 -4.12 -6.80 12.61
N GLY A 251 -3.93 -7.42 11.45
CA GLY A 251 -4.96 -8.08 10.65
C GLY A 251 -5.10 -9.57 10.98
N LEU A 252 -6.13 -9.96 11.73
CA LEU A 252 -6.31 -11.36 12.14
C LEU A 252 -6.47 -12.32 10.96
N ARG A 253 -7.21 -11.89 9.93
CA ARG A 253 -7.39 -12.69 8.71
C ARG A 253 -6.06 -13.03 8.04
N ASP A 254 -5.15 -12.06 7.99
CA ASP A 254 -3.85 -12.24 7.35
C ASP A 254 -2.97 -13.15 8.22
N ALA A 255 -3.02 -13.01 9.55
CA ALA A 255 -2.36 -13.92 10.51
C ALA A 255 -2.83 -15.38 10.37
N GLU A 256 -4.16 -15.61 10.30
CA GLU A 256 -4.74 -16.94 10.12
C GLU A 256 -4.34 -17.54 8.76
N SER A 257 -4.27 -16.71 7.71
CA SER A 257 -3.82 -17.14 6.38
C SER A 257 -2.33 -17.51 6.36
N MET A 258 -1.49 -16.78 7.11
CA MET A 258 -0.08 -17.09 7.26
C MET A 258 0.12 -18.41 8.02
N LEU A 259 -0.66 -18.65 9.08
CA LEU A 259 -0.61 -19.93 9.80
C LEU A 259 -1.02 -21.10 8.89
N ASP A 260 -2.08 -20.94 8.09
CA ASP A 260 -2.53 -21.93 7.11
C ASP A 260 -1.43 -22.28 6.10
N GLN A 261 -0.75 -21.26 5.57
CA GLN A 261 0.39 -21.43 4.67
C GLN A 261 1.56 -22.17 5.35
N LEU A 262 1.90 -21.82 6.59
CA LEU A 262 2.97 -22.49 7.33
C LEU A 262 2.66 -23.96 7.58
N VAL A 263 1.41 -24.31 7.88
CA VAL A 263 0.99 -25.71 8.01
C VAL A 263 1.19 -26.46 6.70
N ALA A 264 0.89 -25.84 5.56
CA ALA A 264 1.11 -26.44 4.25
C ALA A 264 2.60 -26.66 3.91
N PHE A 265 3.50 -25.79 4.37
CA PHE A 265 4.95 -25.88 4.09
C PHE A 265 5.72 -26.74 5.10
N CYS A 266 5.43 -26.62 6.40
CA CYS A 266 6.22 -27.18 7.49
C CYS A 266 5.53 -28.38 8.18
N GLY A 267 4.25 -28.60 7.90
CA GLY A 267 3.44 -29.62 8.56
C GLY A 267 2.99 -29.21 9.97
N GLU A 268 3.00 -30.16 10.90
CA GLU A 268 2.41 -29.99 12.24
C GLU A 268 3.30 -29.23 13.23
N LYS A 269 4.59 -29.05 12.95
CA LYS A 269 5.54 -28.39 13.85
C LYS A 269 6.05 -27.11 13.21
N ILE A 270 5.73 -25.98 13.84
CA ILE A 270 6.07 -24.66 13.32
C ILE A 270 6.95 -23.94 14.35
N THR A 271 8.18 -23.64 13.93
CA THR A 271 9.17 -22.90 14.71
C THR A 271 9.28 -21.45 14.25
N GLU A 272 9.90 -20.58 15.05
CA GLU A 272 10.11 -19.19 14.64
C GLU A 272 10.93 -19.09 13.36
N SER A 273 12.00 -19.88 13.23
CA SER A 273 12.83 -19.91 12.02
C SER A 273 12.05 -20.24 10.76
N ASP A 274 11.04 -21.11 10.86
CA ASP A 274 10.18 -21.44 9.72
C ASP A 274 9.39 -20.22 9.26
N VAL A 275 8.81 -19.47 10.20
CA VAL A 275 8.07 -18.23 9.90
C VAL A 275 8.98 -17.21 9.22
N LEU A 276 10.17 -16.99 9.79
CA LEU A 276 11.13 -16.01 9.27
C LEU A 276 11.61 -16.36 7.87
N ASN A 277 11.79 -17.65 7.57
CA ASN A 277 12.28 -18.10 6.26
C ASN A 277 11.18 -18.13 5.20
N VAL A 278 9.99 -18.61 5.53
CA VAL A 278 8.87 -18.71 4.58
C VAL A 278 8.39 -17.33 4.14
N PHE A 279 8.30 -16.37 5.06
CA PHE A 279 7.81 -15.02 4.75
C PHE A 279 8.91 -13.98 4.52
N GLY A 280 10.18 -14.39 4.56
CA GLY A 280 11.31 -13.47 4.40
C GLY A 280 11.37 -12.41 5.49
N PHE A 281 10.86 -12.69 6.69
CA PHE A 281 10.93 -11.77 7.82
C PHE A 281 12.30 -11.83 8.49
N THR A 282 12.66 -10.71 9.11
CA THR A 282 13.87 -10.57 9.89
C THR A 282 13.58 -10.82 11.37
N SER A 283 14.52 -11.43 12.09
CA SER A 283 14.37 -11.61 13.54
C SER A 283 14.52 -10.27 14.27
N GLU A 284 13.91 -10.18 15.44
CA GLU A 284 13.98 -8.99 16.29
C GLU A 284 15.41 -8.71 16.76
N GLN A 285 16.18 -9.77 17.00
CA GLN A 285 17.61 -9.70 17.32
C GLN A 285 18.40 -9.02 16.18
N THR A 286 18.17 -9.40 14.92
CA THR A 286 18.86 -8.78 13.78
C THR A 286 18.51 -7.30 13.63
N VAL A 287 17.26 -6.89 13.92
CA VAL A 287 16.86 -5.48 13.91
C VAL A 287 17.54 -4.70 15.05
N SER A 288 17.60 -5.28 16.24
CA SER A 288 18.35 -4.74 17.38
C SER A 288 19.84 -4.60 17.08
N ASP A 289 20.45 -5.61 16.47
CA ASP A 289 21.88 -5.62 16.11
C ASP A 289 22.20 -4.56 15.05
N LEU A 290 21.34 -4.43 14.03
CA LEU A 290 21.46 -3.40 13.01
C LEU A 290 21.37 -2.01 13.65
N THR A 291 20.41 -1.81 14.56
CA THR A 291 20.27 -0.55 15.31
C THR A 291 21.53 -0.25 16.12
N GLY A 292 22.05 -1.23 16.86
CA GLY A 292 23.26 -1.08 17.66
C GLY A 292 24.48 -0.68 16.81
N ARG A 293 24.67 -1.29 15.64
CA ARG A 293 25.76 -0.95 14.70
C ARG A 293 25.61 0.48 14.17
N ILE A 294 24.39 0.89 13.82
CA ILE A 294 24.11 2.27 13.39
C ILE A 294 24.43 3.27 14.50
N LEU A 295 23.96 3.03 15.73
CA LEU A 295 24.16 3.93 16.87
C LEU A 295 25.64 4.05 17.27
N ARG A 296 26.44 2.99 17.13
CA ARG A 296 27.89 3.01 17.39
C ARG A 296 28.72 3.55 16.22
N GLY A 297 28.11 3.82 15.08
CA GLY A 297 28.77 4.33 13.88
C GLY A 297 29.58 3.28 13.09
N GLU A 298 29.29 2.00 13.31
CA GLU A 298 29.93 0.83 12.69
C GLU A 298 29.41 0.64 11.26
N THR A 299 29.82 1.52 10.34
CA THR A 299 29.30 1.54 8.95
C THR A 299 29.58 0.24 8.18
N PRO A 300 30.82 -0.29 8.15
CA PRO A 300 31.11 -1.55 7.46
C PRO A 300 30.25 -2.69 7.98
N GLU A 301 30.20 -2.86 9.30
CA GLU A 301 29.47 -3.92 9.98
C GLU A 301 27.95 -3.83 9.75
N ALA A 302 27.39 -2.62 9.68
CA ALA A 302 25.97 -2.41 9.39
C ALA A 302 25.63 -2.78 7.94
N ILE A 303 26.50 -2.43 6.99
CA ILE A 303 26.33 -2.78 5.57
C ILE A 303 26.47 -4.28 5.36
N ASP A 304 27.45 -4.92 6.00
CA ASP A 304 27.63 -6.37 5.91
C ASP A 304 26.40 -7.12 6.41
N LEU A 305 25.83 -6.70 7.55
CA LEU A 305 24.60 -7.30 8.07
C LEU A 305 23.43 -7.13 7.10
N LEU A 306 23.25 -5.94 6.51
CA LEU A 306 22.22 -5.70 5.51
C LEU A 306 22.43 -6.57 4.25
N HIS A 307 23.69 -6.74 3.83
CA HIS A 307 24.06 -7.59 2.70
C HIS A 307 23.68 -9.04 2.98
N GLU A 308 24.03 -9.58 4.16
CA GLU A 308 23.67 -10.93 4.59
C GLU A 308 22.15 -11.14 4.59
N GLN A 309 21.36 -10.19 5.11
CA GLN A 309 19.90 -10.31 5.09
C GLN A 309 19.33 -10.27 3.67
N CYS A 310 19.94 -9.50 2.77
CA CYS A 310 19.53 -9.47 1.37
C CYS A 310 19.83 -10.79 0.65
N GLU A 311 21.01 -11.37 0.85
CA GLU A 311 21.38 -12.66 0.28
C GLU A 311 20.53 -13.81 0.85
N ALA A 312 20.10 -13.69 2.12
CA ALA A 312 19.16 -14.60 2.75
C ALA A 312 17.71 -14.43 2.26
N GLY A 313 17.45 -13.54 1.29
CA GLY A 313 16.13 -13.34 0.68
C GLY A 313 15.11 -12.62 1.57
N LYS A 314 15.56 -11.87 2.59
CA LYS A 314 14.67 -11.12 3.48
C LYS A 314 14.05 -9.91 2.77
N ASP A 315 12.86 -9.51 3.21
CA ASP A 315 12.18 -8.34 2.66
C ASP A 315 12.81 -7.04 3.19
N MET A 316 13.46 -6.29 2.30
CA MET A 316 14.13 -5.03 2.62
C MET A 316 13.16 -3.91 3.03
N MET A 317 11.95 -3.83 2.44
CA MET A 317 10.94 -2.85 2.85
C MET A 317 10.52 -3.11 4.28
N ARG A 318 10.34 -4.38 4.59
CA ARG A 318 9.93 -4.79 5.92
C ARG A 318 11.02 -4.55 6.95
N LEU A 319 12.27 -4.91 6.64
CA LEU A 319 13.41 -4.62 7.52
C LEU A 319 13.54 -3.11 7.80
N MET A 320 13.28 -2.26 6.81
CA MET A 320 13.25 -0.79 7.01
C MET A 320 12.11 -0.38 7.95
N ALA A 321 10.90 -0.90 7.75
CA ALA A 321 9.76 -0.61 8.62
C ALA A 321 10.00 -1.09 10.06
N ASP A 322 10.57 -2.29 10.24
CA ASP A 322 10.93 -2.87 11.53
C ASP A 322 12.01 -2.02 12.22
N LEU A 323 13.02 -1.53 11.48
CA LEU A 323 14.04 -0.61 12.01
C LEU A 323 13.42 0.72 12.48
N ILE A 324 12.53 1.33 11.69
CA ILE A 324 11.83 2.56 12.08
C ILE A 324 10.97 2.33 13.33
N ALA A 325 10.26 1.20 13.40
CA ALA A 325 9.46 0.84 14.56
C ALA A 325 10.35 0.66 15.81
N TYR A 326 11.49 0.00 15.69
CA TYR A 326 12.44 -0.19 16.78
C TYR A 326 13.03 1.14 17.29
N LEU A 327 13.38 2.07 16.37
CA LEU A 327 13.84 3.42 16.74
C LEU A 327 12.74 4.23 17.44
N ARG A 328 11.48 4.10 17.01
CA ARG A 328 10.34 4.71 17.70
C ARG A 328 10.17 4.12 19.10
N ASP A 329 10.29 2.82 19.26
CA ASP A 329 10.14 2.16 20.55
C ASP A 329 11.28 2.60 21.51
N LEU A 330 12.50 2.77 21.00
CA LEU A 330 13.60 3.40 21.72
C LEU A 330 13.28 4.84 22.16
N LEU A 331 12.65 5.65 21.30
CA LEU A 331 12.24 7.01 21.61
C LEU A 331 11.18 7.05 22.71
N VAL A 332 10.18 6.17 22.61
CA VAL A 332 9.12 6.04 23.61
C VAL A 332 9.70 5.58 24.94
N PHE A 333 10.61 4.60 24.94
CA PHE A 333 11.32 4.14 26.13
C PHE A 333 12.09 5.28 26.82
N LYS A 334 12.82 6.10 26.04
CA LYS A 334 13.52 7.28 26.57
C LYS A 334 12.58 8.31 27.20
N ALA A 335 11.42 8.53 26.59
CA ALA A 335 10.44 9.49 27.10
C ALA A 335 9.69 8.97 28.33
N LYS A 336 9.38 7.67 28.35
CA LYS A 336 8.67 7.00 29.44
C LYS A 336 9.11 5.52 29.51
N PRO A 337 10.03 5.18 30.42
CA PRO A 337 10.56 3.81 30.54
C PRO A 337 9.49 2.75 30.78
N ASP A 338 8.41 3.11 31.49
CA ASP A 338 7.32 2.18 31.82
C ASP A 338 6.31 1.95 30.70
N ALA A 339 6.41 2.67 29.57
CA ALA A 339 5.38 2.66 28.53
C ALA A 339 5.30 1.35 27.72
N LEU A 340 6.39 0.57 27.69
CA LEU A 340 6.53 -0.61 26.83
C LEU A 340 6.56 -1.94 27.62
N ASN A 341 6.38 -1.89 28.95
CA ASN A 341 6.54 -3.04 29.83
C ASN A 341 5.54 -4.19 29.55
N GLU A 342 4.38 -3.90 28.96
CA GLU A 342 3.35 -4.89 28.64
C GLU A 342 3.49 -5.47 27.21
N ASP A 343 4.26 -4.81 26.35
CA ASP A 343 4.31 -5.11 24.92
C ASP A 343 5.64 -5.76 24.47
N VAL A 344 6.68 -5.70 25.30
CA VAL A 344 8.06 -6.05 24.90
C VAL A 344 8.72 -7.01 25.91
N ASP A 345 9.38 -8.04 25.39
CA ASP A 345 10.12 -9.04 26.18
C ASP A 345 11.29 -8.45 26.98
N SER A 346 11.66 -9.08 28.09
CA SER A 346 12.70 -8.59 29.01
C SER A 346 14.08 -8.44 28.40
N GLU A 347 14.42 -9.24 27.38
CA GLU A 347 15.71 -9.13 26.66
C GLU A 347 15.76 -7.87 25.79
N VAL A 348 14.66 -7.54 25.12
CA VAL A 348 14.57 -6.37 24.26
C VAL A 348 14.57 -5.09 25.11
N GLN A 349 13.93 -5.10 26.28
CA GLN A 349 14.00 -4.00 27.23
C GLN A 349 15.43 -3.67 27.66
N GLN A 350 16.29 -4.69 27.86
CA GLN A 350 17.70 -4.47 28.20
C GLN A 350 18.48 -3.83 27.05
N SER A 351 18.26 -4.31 25.82
CA SER A 351 18.87 -3.73 24.62
C SER A 351 18.43 -2.28 24.40
N LEU A 352 17.14 -1.98 24.58
CA LEU A 352 16.60 -0.61 24.51
C LEU A 352 17.20 0.29 25.58
N ALA A 353 17.37 -0.19 26.81
CA ALA A 353 18.02 0.57 27.87
C ALA A 353 19.49 0.89 27.54
N ALA A 354 20.25 -0.07 27.02
CA ALA A 354 21.63 0.14 26.61
C ALA A 354 21.74 1.16 25.46
N TYR A 355 20.85 1.08 24.47
CA TYR A 355 20.84 2.02 23.34
C TYR A 355 20.32 3.41 23.72
N ALA A 356 19.45 3.50 24.72
CA ALA A 356 18.92 4.77 25.21
C ALA A 356 20.03 5.65 25.80
N GLU A 357 21.10 5.07 26.33
CA GLU A 357 22.25 5.81 26.85
C GLU A 357 23.18 6.36 25.75
N LEU A 358 23.18 5.75 24.56
CA LEU A 358 24.13 6.06 23.48
C LEU A 358 23.74 7.26 22.61
N ILE A 359 22.44 7.60 22.54
CA ILE A 359 21.92 8.60 21.59
C ILE A 359 21.07 9.66 22.30
N SER A 360 21.17 10.93 21.92
CA SER A 360 20.27 11.97 22.43
C SER A 360 18.89 11.92 21.75
N THR A 361 17.87 12.49 22.38
CA THR A 361 16.49 12.47 21.85
C THR A 361 16.38 13.17 20.48
N ASP A 362 17.06 14.30 20.30
CA ASP A 362 17.02 15.07 19.04
C ASP A 362 17.64 14.28 17.88
N ARG A 363 18.74 13.57 18.14
CA ARG A 363 19.39 12.71 17.15
C ARG A 363 18.55 11.50 16.78
N LEU A 364 17.84 10.94 17.75
CA LEU A 364 16.94 9.82 17.49
C LEU A 364 15.76 10.24 16.61
N LEU A 365 15.22 11.45 16.81
CA LEU A 365 14.19 12.03 15.93
C LEU A 365 14.73 12.26 14.51
N GLU A 366 15.95 12.81 14.37
CA GLU A 366 16.60 12.98 13.07
C GLU A 366 16.77 11.63 12.33
N LEU A 367 17.18 10.57 13.05
CA LEU A 367 17.29 9.23 12.46
C LEU A 367 15.95 8.70 11.96
N ILE A 368 14.89 8.81 12.77
CA ILE A 368 13.54 8.35 12.40
C ILE A 368 13.08 9.07 11.13
N ASP A 369 13.24 10.38 11.04
CA ASP A 369 12.86 11.17 9.87
C ASP A 369 13.68 10.78 8.62
N GLN A 370 14.98 10.52 8.78
CA GLN A 370 15.84 10.08 7.68
C GLN A 370 15.43 8.71 7.13
N PHE A 371 15.17 7.73 8.00
CA PHE A 371 14.73 6.40 7.58
C PHE A 371 13.32 6.41 7.01
N ALA A 372 12.37 7.16 7.60
CA ALA A 372 11.03 7.33 7.04
C ALA A 372 11.06 7.99 5.64
N ALA A 373 11.91 9.01 5.44
CA ALA A 373 12.10 9.62 4.13
C ALA A 373 12.75 8.65 3.13
N ALA A 374 13.63 7.76 3.58
CA ALA A 374 14.23 6.71 2.75
C ALA A 374 13.20 5.64 2.37
N GLU A 375 12.37 5.18 3.32
CA GLU A 375 11.29 4.20 3.11
C GLU A 375 10.33 4.68 2.00
N GLY A 376 9.91 5.95 2.05
CA GLY A 376 9.03 6.55 1.04
C GLY A 376 9.63 6.54 -0.37
N ARG A 377 10.96 6.71 -0.51
CA ARG A 377 11.68 6.60 -1.79
C ARG A 377 11.86 5.15 -2.22
N MET A 378 12.11 4.26 -1.26
CA MET A 378 12.37 2.85 -1.50
C MET A 378 11.15 2.10 -2.06
N LYS A 379 9.94 2.54 -1.69
CA LYS A 379 8.67 1.98 -2.19
C LYS A 379 8.59 1.89 -3.72
N TRP A 380 9.13 2.87 -4.43
CA TRP A 380 9.08 2.95 -5.90
C TRP A 380 10.43 2.68 -6.57
N ALA A 381 11.44 2.31 -5.77
CA ALA A 381 12.79 2.12 -6.27
C ALA A 381 12.98 0.73 -6.90
N PRO A 382 13.72 0.63 -8.02
CA PRO A 382 14.05 -0.65 -8.63
C PRO A 382 15.04 -1.46 -7.77
N ASN A 383 15.99 -0.79 -7.10
CA ASN A 383 16.98 -1.43 -6.23
C ASN A 383 16.80 -0.96 -4.79
N LYS A 384 15.98 -1.67 -4.02
CA LYS A 384 15.67 -1.33 -2.63
C LYS A 384 16.90 -1.40 -1.72
N LYS A 385 17.77 -2.40 -1.93
CA LYS A 385 19.02 -2.59 -1.18
C LYS A 385 19.89 -1.34 -1.22
N LEU A 386 20.16 -0.80 -2.42
CA LEU A 386 20.97 0.40 -2.59
C LEU A 386 20.41 1.60 -1.80
N HIS A 387 19.09 1.79 -1.82
CA HIS A 387 18.47 2.89 -1.08
C HIS A 387 18.61 2.71 0.43
N PHE A 388 18.53 1.48 0.93
CA PHE A 388 18.74 1.17 2.33
C PHE A 388 20.21 1.38 2.73
N GLU A 389 21.17 0.88 1.96
CA GLU A 389 22.61 1.11 2.19
C GLU A 389 22.93 2.61 2.28
N VAL A 390 22.44 3.40 1.32
CA VAL A 390 22.63 4.85 1.33
C VAL A 390 21.95 5.51 2.54
N ALA A 391 20.81 5.01 3.00
CA ALA A 391 20.14 5.51 4.20
C ALA A 391 20.96 5.24 5.46
N ILE A 392 21.50 4.02 5.62
CA ILE A 392 22.37 3.65 6.75
C ILE A 392 23.62 4.53 6.78
N ILE A 393 24.30 4.71 5.64
CA ILE A 393 25.50 5.54 5.55
C ILE A 393 25.19 6.99 5.95
N LYS A 394 24.08 7.55 5.45
CA LYS A 394 23.66 8.92 5.78
C LYS A 394 23.31 9.07 7.25
N ALA A 395 22.59 8.10 7.82
CA ALA A 395 22.24 8.05 9.23
C ALA A 395 23.50 8.09 10.11
N ILE A 396 24.47 7.20 9.86
CA ILE A 396 25.72 7.15 10.63
C ILE A 396 26.54 8.44 10.48
N GLN A 397 26.63 8.99 9.26
CA GLN A 397 27.31 10.27 9.04
C GLN A 397 26.64 11.41 9.80
N SER A 398 25.31 11.44 9.86
CA SER A 398 24.57 12.48 10.60
C SER A 398 24.82 12.43 12.11
N LEU A 399 25.00 11.23 12.68
CA LEU A 399 25.38 11.04 14.08
C LEU A 399 26.79 11.58 14.40
N GLY A 400 27.71 11.51 13.45
CA GLY A 400 29.08 12.01 13.60
C GLY A 400 29.26 13.51 13.32
N GLN A 401 28.25 14.21 12.80
CA GLN A 401 28.30 15.66 12.60
C GLN A 401 28.18 16.37 13.93
N ALA A 402 29.00 17.38 14.23
CA ALA A 402 28.83 18.19 15.44
C ALA A 402 27.49 18.93 15.40
N THR A 403 26.74 18.92 16.49
CA THR A 403 25.54 19.76 16.59
C THR A 403 25.91 21.24 16.57
N LEU A 404 25.01 22.11 16.12
CA LEU A 404 25.24 23.55 16.15
C LEU A 404 25.52 24.03 17.59
N ASP A 405 24.87 23.41 18.57
CA ASP A 405 25.07 23.69 19.99
C ASP A 405 26.48 23.30 20.46
N GLU A 406 27.01 22.13 20.08
CA GLU A 406 28.41 21.75 20.37
C GLU A 406 29.42 22.69 19.70
N VAL A 407 29.10 23.19 18.50
CA VAL A 407 29.96 24.16 17.80
C VAL A 407 29.90 25.52 18.49
N ILE A 408 28.72 25.96 18.94
CA ILE A 408 28.54 27.20 19.70
C ILE A 408 29.21 27.11 21.07
N GLU A 409 29.13 25.97 21.76
CA GLU A 409 29.77 25.73 23.05
C GLU A 409 31.30 25.75 22.89
N LYS A 410 31.87 25.05 21.90
CA LYS A 410 33.30 25.12 21.57
C LYS A 410 33.75 26.51 21.15
N LEU A 411 32.92 27.25 20.42
CA LEU A 411 33.22 28.64 20.03
C LEU A 411 33.12 29.60 21.23
N GLY A 412 32.22 29.34 22.18
CA GLY A 412 32.12 30.04 23.46
C GLY A 412 33.37 29.81 24.32
N GLU A 413 33.80 28.56 24.44
CA GLU A 413 35.05 28.18 25.12
C GLU A 413 36.30 28.82 24.49
N LEU A 414 36.34 28.92 23.15
CA LEU A 414 37.41 29.60 22.42
C LEU A 414 37.36 31.12 22.56
N ARG A 415 36.17 31.71 22.69
CA ARG A 415 35.96 33.16 22.87
C ARG A 415 36.30 33.63 24.29
N ASP A 416 36.06 32.78 25.29
CA ASP A 416 36.26 33.13 26.70
C ASP A 416 37.70 32.89 27.19
N GLY A 417 38.61 32.45 26.31
CA GLY A 417 40.03 32.75 26.40
C GLY A 417 40.77 32.40 27.71
N GLY A 418 40.90 31.11 28.02
CA GLY A 418 42.09 30.53 28.66
C GLY A 418 42.30 30.70 30.17
N GLY A 419 42.13 29.59 30.92
CA GLY A 419 42.58 29.50 32.32
C GLY A 419 42.36 28.13 33.02
N SER A 420 43.10 27.09 32.61
CA SER A 420 43.55 25.90 33.38
C SER A 420 42.57 25.05 34.24
N SER A 421 42.40 23.76 33.90
CA SER A 421 43.07 22.63 34.62
C SER A 421 42.74 21.23 34.07
N SER A 422 43.77 20.58 33.51
CA SER A 422 44.13 19.15 33.57
C SER A 422 43.07 18.03 33.54
N ARG A 423 43.13 17.20 32.49
CA ARG A 423 43.36 15.74 32.64
C ARG A 423 44.00 15.11 31.39
N LYS A 424 44.79 14.06 31.66
CA LYS A 424 45.87 13.45 30.87
C LYS A 424 45.41 12.64 29.65
N SER A 425 46.21 12.68 28.57
CA SER A 425 46.77 11.47 27.92
C SER A 425 47.89 11.81 26.93
N ALA A 426 48.87 10.90 26.85
CA ALA A 426 50.15 10.99 26.16
C ALA A 426 50.06 10.63 24.64
N PRO A 427 51.16 10.69 23.86
CA PRO A 427 51.14 11.20 22.49
C PRO A 427 51.22 10.13 21.39
N VAL A 428 50.82 10.49 20.16
CA VAL A 428 51.32 9.85 18.93
C VAL A 428 51.79 10.92 17.95
N ALA A 429 52.94 10.63 17.34
CA ALA A 429 53.87 11.54 16.71
C ALA A 429 53.49 12.02 15.30
N ALA A 430 54.23 13.06 14.90
CA ALA A 430 54.05 13.91 13.74
C ALA A 430 54.64 13.39 12.42
N GLY A 431 54.22 14.06 11.34
CA GLY A 431 54.89 14.16 10.04
C GLY A 431 53.82 14.48 8.98
N VAL A 432 53.80 15.59 8.24
CA VAL A 432 54.88 16.44 7.73
C VAL A 432 54.28 17.83 7.44
N SER A 433 55.09 18.87 7.65
CA SER A 433 54.81 20.28 7.35
C SER A 433 55.53 20.75 6.07
N PRO A 434 55.19 21.96 5.55
CA PRO A 434 55.12 22.29 4.12
C PRO A 434 56.32 23.09 3.62
N THR A 435 56.33 23.45 2.33
CA THR A 435 57.02 24.66 1.85
C THR A 435 56.33 25.30 0.63
N PRO A 436 56.57 26.60 0.38
CA PRO A 436 55.59 27.54 -0.15
C PRO A 436 55.99 28.16 -1.50
N ARG A 437 55.06 28.88 -2.14
CA ARG A 437 55.39 29.98 -3.08
C ARG A 437 54.46 31.18 -2.94
N THR A 438 55.07 32.28 -2.50
CA THR A 438 54.74 33.71 -2.65
C THR A 438 54.49 34.05 -4.13
N ARG A 439 53.59 34.95 -4.56
CA ARG A 439 53.45 36.44 -4.45
C ARG A 439 52.25 36.76 -5.41
N ALA A 440 51.51 37.86 -5.41
CA ALA A 440 51.51 39.15 -4.74
C ALA A 440 50.10 39.76 -4.89
N ALA A 441 49.76 40.67 -3.99
CA ALA A 441 48.54 41.46 -3.98
C ALA A 441 48.49 42.54 -5.07
N GLY A 442 47.26 42.86 -5.51
CA GLY A 442 46.90 44.03 -6.30
C GLY A 442 45.39 44.27 -6.19
N THR A 443 45.02 45.13 -5.26
CA THR A 443 43.69 45.71 -5.01
C THR A 443 43.14 46.47 -6.22
N ALA A 444 41.84 46.29 -6.53
CA ALA A 444 40.87 47.37 -6.74
C ALA A 444 39.47 46.80 -7.03
N ALA A 445 38.47 47.39 -6.36
CA ALA A 445 37.05 47.12 -6.53
C ALA A 445 36.51 47.66 -7.87
N THR A 446 35.54 46.96 -8.49
CA THR A 446 34.48 47.53 -9.36
C THR A 446 33.46 46.41 -9.64
N THR A 447 32.25 46.49 -9.08
CA THR A 447 31.01 47.03 -9.68
C THR A 447 30.41 46.13 -10.76
N GLU A 448 29.14 45.77 -10.53
CA GLU A 448 28.22 45.11 -11.45
C GLU A 448 28.23 45.79 -12.83
N ALA A 449 28.48 45.00 -13.87
CA ALA A 449 28.13 45.35 -15.25
C ALA A 449 27.89 44.07 -16.06
N ARG A 450 26.59 43.81 -16.28
CA ARG A 450 25.97 43.33 -17.53
C ARG A 450 26.95 42.87 -18.63
N VAL A 451 27.02 41.56 -18.84
CA VAL A 451 27.48 40.99 -20.10
C VAL A 451 26.25 40.76 -20.99
N GLU A 452 26.06 41.68 -21.93
CA GLU A 452 25.33 41.40 -23.17
C GLU A 452 26.12 40.37 -23.98
N GLU A 453 25.58 39.18 -24.14
CA GLU A 453 26.07 38.21 -25.11
C GLU A 453 25.07 38.09 -26.27
N LYS A 454 25.63 38.26 -27.46
CA LYS A 454 24.96 38.40 -28.76
C LYS A 454 23.90 37.33 -29.01
N SER A 455 22.68 37.80 -29.18
CA SER A 455 21.58 37.08 -29.82
C SER A 455 21.97 36.67 -31.24
N ALA A 456 22.20 35.39 -31.47
CA ALA A 456 21.79 34.79 -32.73
C ALA A 456 20.26 34.96 -32.81
N THR A 457 19.77 35.55 -33.89
CA THR A 457 18.35 35.78 -34.13
C THR A 457 17.60 34.45 -34.32
N LEU A 458 17.40 33.72 -33.22
CA LEU A 458 16.48 32.60 -33.12
C LEU A 458 15.07 33.19 -33.06
N GLU A 459 14.31 33.11 -34.16
CA GLU A 459 12.88 33.40 -34.14
C GLU A 459 12.16 32.30 -33.35
N PRO A 460 11.67 32.55 -32.12
CA PRO A 460 11.12 31.51 -31.25
C PRO A 460 9.90 30.81 -31.86
N GLN A 461 9.16 31.55 -32.71
CA GLN A 461 8.01 31.04 -33.44
C GLN A 461 8.38 29.98 -34.47
N LYS A 462 9.48 30.17 -35.22
CA LYS A 462 9.96 29.20 -36.23
C LYS A 462 10.52 27.96 -35.57
N VAL A 463 11.25 28.12 -34.46
CA VAL A 463 11.77 27.00 -33.66
C VAL A 463 10.62 26.15 -33.14
N TRP A 464 9.57 26.76 -32.60
CA TRP A 464 8.41 26.03 -32.09
C TRP A 464 7.63 25.30 -33.20
N GLN A 465 7.51 25.90 -34.39
CA GLN A 465 6.91 25.23 -35.55
C GLN A 465 7.72 23.99 -35.98
N ALA A 466 9.05 24.07 -35.96
CA ALA A 466 9.91 22.92 -36.23
C ALA A 466 9.74 21.81 -35.18
N VAL A 467 9.64 22.17 -33.89
CA VAL A 467 9.35 21.21 -32.81
C VAL A 467 8.03 20.49 -33.06
N LEU A 468 6.96 21.22 -33.42
CA LEU A 468 5.65 20.62 -33.72
C LEU A 468 5.66 19.68 -34.92
N ALA A 469 6.54 19.91 -35.90
CA ALA A 469 6.70 19.06 -37.09
C ALA A 469 7.50 17.78 -36.80
N THR A 470 8.44 17.82 -35.86
CA THR A 470 9.31 16.68 -35.51
C THR A 470 8.66 15.69 -34.53
N ILE A 471 7.53 16.05 -33.91
CA ILE A 471 6.81 15.12 -33.00
C ILE A 471 6.26 13.91 -33.79
N PRO A 472 6.63 12.67 -33.42
CA PRO A 472 6.18 11.46 -34.11
C PRO A 472 4.65 11.29 -34.07
N ALA A 473 4.06 10.77 -35.16
CA ALA A 473 2.61 10.54 -35.28
C ALA A 473 2.04 9.60 -34.19
N GLN A 474 2.87 8.69 -33.67
CA GLN A 474 2.52 7.78 -32.56
C GLN A 474 2.26 8.51 -31.23
N LYS A 475 2.67 9.78 -31.08
CA LYS A 475 2.42 10.63 -29.90
C LYS A 475 1.45 11.77 -30.21
N GLY A 476 0.32 11.46 -30.86
CA GLY A 476 -0.71 12.44 -31.24
C GLY A 476 -1.22 13.32 -30.08
N PHE A 477 -1.27 12.77 -28.86
CA PHE A 477 -1.72 13.51 -27.67
C PHE A 477 -0.75 14.64 -27.24
N VAL A 478 0.56 14.41 -27.35
CA VAL A 478 1.60 15.43 -27.06
C VAL A 478 1.59 16.50 -28.15
N ARG A 479 1.38 16.11 -29.41
CA ARG A 479 1.28 17.04 -30.54
C ARG A 479 0.08 17.98 -30.40
N ASN A 480 -1.09 17.44 -30.07
CA ASN A 480 -2.32 18.23 -29.85
C ASN A 480 -2.19 19.18 -28.66
N SER A 481 -1.52 18.72 -27.60
CA SER A 481 -1.26 19.56 -26.42
C SER A 481 -0.23 20.66 -26.72
N ALA A 482 0.82 20.35 -27.47
CA ALA A 482 1.83 21.31 -27.87
C ALA A 482 1.31 22.33 -28.90
N SER A 483 0.36 21.96 -29.77
CA SER A 483 -0.24 22.89 -30.74
C SER A 483 -1.14 23.94 -30.10
N ALA A 484 -1.69 23.65 -28.91
CA ALA A 484 -2.44 24.62 -28.10
C ALA A 484 -1.52 25.67 -27.43
N ALA A 485 -0.20 25.48 -27.45
CA ALA A 485 0.76 26.40 -26.85
C ALA A 485 1.02 27.64 -27.71
N HIS A 486 1.11 28.80 -27.07
CA HIS A 486 1.57 30.06 -27.63
C HIS A 486 3.01 30.34 -27.18
N VAL A 487 3.92 30.68 -28.09
CA VAL A 487 5.28 31.04 -27.68
C VAL A 487 5.26 32.46 -27.12
N LEU A 488 5.63 32.60 -25.84
CA LEU A 488 5.71 33.90 -25.15
C LEU A 488 7.09 34.55 -25.30
N GLY A 489 8.10 33.76 -25.68
CA GLY A 489 9.45 34.23 -25.95
C GLY A 489 10.52 33.38 -25.26
N ILE A 490 11.75 33.86 -25.33
CA ILE A 490 12.92 33.22 -24.75
C ILE A 490 13.55 34.18 -23.74
N GLU A 491 13.80 33.71 -22.52
CA GLU A 491 14.52 34.46 -21.48
C GLU A 491 15.66 33.62 -20.90
N GLY A 492 16.90 33.95 -21.27
CA GLY A 492 18.08 33.18 -20.89
C GLY A 492 18.01 31.77 -21.46
N ARG A 493 17.99 30.74 -20.59
CA ARG A 493 17.76 29.33 -20.95
C ARG A 493 16.29 28.90 -20.90
N ASN A 494 15.36 29.81 -20.62
CA ASN A 494 13.94 29.46 -20.49
C ASN A 494 13.21 29.67 -21.82
N PHE A 495 12.60 28.61 -22.33
CA PHE A 495 11.66 28.68 -23.45
C PHE A 495 10.24 28.79 -22.88
N LYS A 496 9.60 29.95 -23.02
CA LYS A 496 8.29 30.24 -22.39
C LYS A 496 7.13 29.93 -23.32
N LEU A 497 6.21 29.09 -22.84
CA LEU A 497 4.96 28.74 -23.51
C LEU A 497 3.76 29.17 -22.68
N GLY A 498 2.84 29.89 -23.31
CA GLY A 498 1.58 30.36 -22.79
C GLY A 498 0.41 29.49 -23.25
N PHE A 499 -0.50 29.17 -22.35
CA PHE A 499 -1.77 28.52 -22.66
C PHE A 499 -2.92 29.44 -22.29
N ALA A 500 -3.98 29.46 -23.10
CA ALA A 500 -5.23 30.12 -22.75
C ALA A 500 -5.87 29.41 -21.54
N ALA A 501 -6.69 30.12 -20.76
CA ALA A 501 -7.35 29.53 -19.59
C ALA A 501 -8.21 28.30 -19.93
N ALA A 502 -8.81 28.27 -21.13
CA ALA A 502 -9.57 27.12 -21.64
C ALA A 502 -8.69 25.89 -21.99
N ASP A 503 -7.39 26.08 -22.21
CA ASP A 503 -6.43 25.05 -22.62
C ASP A 503 -5.59 24.53 -21.45
N LYS A 504 -6.03 24.73 -20.21
CA LYS A 504 -5.33 24.29 -19.00
C LYS A 504 -5.06 22.78 -18.99
N ALA A 505 -6.00 21.98 -19.50
CA ALA A 505 -5.81 20.53 -19.62
C ALA A 505 -4.63 20.16 -20.55
N ALA A 506 -4.45 20.88 -21.66
CA ALA A 506 -3.31 20.70 -22.56
C ALA A 506 -1.98 21.11 -21.90
N MET A 507 -1.99 22.15 -21.07
CA MET A 507 -0.83 22.55 -20.28
C MET A 507 -0.41 21.46 -19.28
N ASP A 508 -1.36 20.86 -18.56
CA ASP A 508 -1.07 19.81 -17.56
C ASP A 508 -0.47 18.56 -18.21
N ILE A 509 -0.97 18.20 -19.41
CA ILE A 509 -0.43 17.09 -20.21
C ILE A 509 1.01 17.38 -20.64
N LEU A 510 1.29 18.57 -21.16
CA LEU A 510 2.64 18.96 -21.58
C LEU A 510 3.59 19.14 -20.38
N GLY A 511 3.05 19.49 -19.21
CA GLY A 511 3.77 19.71 -17.96
C GLY A 511 4.21 18.43 -17.24
N THR A 512 3.73 17.26 -17.66
CA THR A 512 4.17 15.98 -17.11
C THR A 512 5.68 15.79 -17.32
N GLN A 513 6.41 15.30 -16.32
CA GLN A 513 7.89 15.19 -16.33
C GLN A 513 8.44 14.48 -17.58
N ALA A 514 7.76 13.43 -18.06
CA ALA A 514 8.14 12.70 -19.27
C ALA A 514 7.97 13.53 -20.56
N ASN A 515 6.86 14.26 -20.68
CA ASN A 515 6.55 15.06 -21.87
C ASN A 515 7.40 16.33 -21.93
N ARG A 516 7.64 16.96 -20.79
CA ARG A 516 8.53 18.11 -20.67
C ARG A 516 9.95 17.77 -21.08
N LYS A 517 10.52 16.69 -20.53
CA LYS A 517 11.87 16.22 -20.93
C LYS A 517 11.94 15.91 -22.42
N PHE A 518 10.91 15.25 -22.97
CA PHE A 518 10.83 14.95 -24.41
C PHE A 518 10.87 16.21 -25.28
N VAL A 519 10.11 17.25 -24.92
CA VAL A 519 10.11 18.53 -25.65
C VAL A 519 11.43 19.29 -25.47
N GLU A 520 12.03 19.26 -24.28
CA GLU A 520 13.36 19.84 -24.02
C GLU A 520 14.46 19.15 -24.85
N THR A 521 14.39 17.82 -25.02
CA THR A 521 15.28 17.07 -25.93
C THR A 521 15.09 17.48 -27.40
N LEU A 522 13.85 17.62 -27.87
CA LEU A 522 13.58 18.08 -29.24
C LEU A 522 14.06 19.53 -29.47
N LEU A 523 13.91 20.40 -28.47
CA LEU A 523 14.44 21.77 -28.53
C LEU A 523 15.97 21.77 -28.61
N HIS A 524 16.65 20.89 -27.88
CA HIS A 524 18.09 20.71 -27.97
C HIS A 524 18.51 20.22 -29.36
N GLU A 525 17.85 19.20 -29.91
CA GLU A 525 18.15 18.67 -31.25
C GLU A 525 17.99 19.72 -32.37
N ILE A 526 16.98 20.60 -32.26
CA ILE A 526 16.68 21.59 -33.30
C ILE A 526 17.56 22.85 -33.18
N THR A 527 17.92 23.26 -31.96
CA THR A 527 18.61 24.55 -31.73
C THR A 527 20.07 24.41 -31.31
N GLY A 528 20.52 23.21 -30.93
CA GLY A 528 21.85 22.94 -30.39
C GLY A 528 22.09 23.49 -28.98
N ASN A 529 21.05 24.01 -28.30
CA ASN A 529 21.15 24.62 -26.97
C ASN A 529 20.25 23.91 -25.95
N ASP A 530 20.69 23.87 -24.69
CA ASP A 530 19.88 23.33 -23.58
C ASP A 530 18.84 24.34 -23.12
N TRP A 531 17.56 23.99 -23.30
CA TRP A 531 16.42 24.80 -22.90
C TRP A 531 15.66 24.18 -21.73
N ILE A 532 15.17 25.05 -20.84
CA ILE A 532 14.24 24.71 -19.77
C ILE A 532 12.85 25.21 -20.17
N LEU A 533 11.88 24.30 -20.26
CA LEU A 533 10.52 24.62 -20.68
C LEU A 533 9.74 25.26 -19.53
N LYS A 534 9.27 26.50 -19.68
CA LYS A 534 8.38 27.15 -18.71
C LYS A 534 6.98 27.31 -19.28
N LEU A 535 6.01 26.66 -18.63
CA LEU A 535 4.60 26.71 -19.01
C LEU A 535 3.87 27.70 -18.10
N THR A 536 3.07 28.59 -18.68
CA THR A 536 2.26 29.58 -17.94
C THR A 536 0.85 29.65 -18.52
N VAL A 537 -0.15 29.82 -17.67
CA VAL A 537 -1.50 30.17 -18.11
C VAL A 537 -1.59 31.68 -18.23
N ASN A 538 -2.14 32.18 -19.33
CA ASN A 538 -2.39 33.61 -19.53
C ASN A 538 -3.85 33.82 -19.98
N GLU A 539 -4.59 34.61 -19.21
CA GLU A 539 -6.03 34.86 -19.41
C GLU A 539 -6.32 35.75 -20.61
N GLU A 540 -5.32 36.49 -21.10
CA GLU A 540 -5.44 37.36 -22.28
C GLU A 540 -5.24 36.61 -23.62
N LEU A 541 -4.83 35.33 -23.59
CA LEU A 541 -4.61 34.53 -24.79
C LEU A 541 -5.91 33.92 -25.31
N ALA A 542 -6.19 34.09 -26.60
CA ALA A 542 -7.27 33.38 -27.27
C ALA A 542 -6.97 31.87 -27.35
N SER A 543 -7.99 31.04 -27.09
CA SER A 543 -7.90 29.59 -27.30
C SER A 543 -7.55 29.29 -28.75
N ARG A 544 -6.55 28.43 -28.96
CA ARG A 544 -6.26 27.83 -30.29
C ARG A 544 -7.01 26.53 -30.51
N SER A 545 -7.73 26.05 -29.50
CA SER A 545 -8.57 24.86 -29.53
C SER A 545 -9.96 25.09 -30.14
N SER A 546 -10.30 26.31 -30.56
CA SER A 546 -11.55 26.59 -31.28
C SER A 546 -11.38 26.60 -32.81
N VAL A 547 -11.14 25.42 -33.39
CA VAL A 547 -11.71 25.08 -34.70
C VAL A 547 -12.41 23.74 -34.48
N VAL A 548 -13.68 23.81 -34.08
CA VAL A 548 -14.63 22.72 -34.28
C VAL A 548 -14.93 22.76 -35.77
N PRO A 549 -14.50 21.78 -36.59
CA PRO A 549 -15.09 21.66 -37.91
C PRO A 549 -16.53 21.24 -37.67
N GLU A 550 -17.51 21.94 -38.24
CA GLU A 550 -18.85 21.40 -38.43
C GLU A 550 -18.73 20.12 -39.26
N HIS A 551 -18.47 18.99 -38.61
CA HIS A 551 -18.44 17.70 -39.27
C HIS A 551 -19.87 17.26 -39.52
N SER A 552 -20.34 17.59 -40.72
CA SER A 552 -21.41 16.85 -41.37
C SER A 552 -21.02 15.35 -41.42
N PRO A 553 -21.97 14.43 -41.14
CA PRO A 553 -21.68 13.02 -40.87
C PRO A 553 -21.17 12.20 -42.08
N SER A 554 -20.97 12.83 -43.23
CA SER A 554 -20.43 12.19 -44.44
C SER A 554 -18.92 11.99 -44.42
N HIS A 555 -18.17 12.60 -43.48
CA HIS A 555 -16.71 12.52 -43.45
C HIS A 555 -16.14 11.27 -42.75
N PHE A 556 -16.86 10.64 -41.82
CA PHE A 556 -16.36 9.49 -41.05
C PHE A 556 -16.29 8.18 -41.87
N ASN A 557 -17.05 8.08 -42.96
CA ASN A 557 -17.04 6.89 -43.83
C ASN A 557 -15.79 6.77 -44.70
N ASN A 558 -14.94 7.81 -44.78
CA ASN A 558 -13.77 7.84 -45.65
C ASN A 558 -12.44 7.72 -44.90
N GLU A 559 -12.45 7.52 -43.57
CA GLU A 559 -11.21 7.23 -42.84
C GLU A 559 -10.85 5.74 -42.94
N PRO A 560 -9.62 5.39 -43.35
CA PRO A 560 -9.22 4.01 -43.61
C PRO A 560 -9.28 3.11 -42.36
N LEU A 561 -9.00 3.67 -41.18
CA LEU A 561 -9.09 2.95 -39.90
C LEU A 561 -10.54 2.59 -39.50
N ILE A 562 -11.50 3.45 -39.86
CA ILE A 562 -12.92 3.22 -39.55
C ILE A 562 -13.50 2.20 -40.53
N GLN A 563 -13.08 2.22 -41.80
CA GLN A 563 -13.45 1.18 -42.77
C GLN A 563 -12.90 -0.19 -42.38
N GLU A 564 -11.63 -0.27 -41.96
CA GLU A 564 -11.06 -1.50 -41.42
C GLU A 564 -11.86 -2.00 -40.21
N ALA A 565 -12.23 -1.12 -39.28
CA ALA A 565 -13.03 -1.51 -38.12
C ALA A 565 -14.46 -1.96 -38.50
N ILE A 566 -15.09 -1.31 -39.50
CA ILE A 566 -16.41 -1.71 -39.99
C ILE A 566 -16.36 -3.08 -40.67
N GLU A 567 -15.32 -3.37 -41.46
CA GLU A 567 -15.13 -4.68 -42.10
C GLU A 567 -14.77 -5.77 -41.09
N LEU A 568 -13.91 -5.47 -40.11
CA LEU A 568 -13.46 -6.45 -39.11
C LEU A 568 -14.58 -6.85 -38.14
N PHE A 569 -15.48 -5.91 -37.81
CA PHE A 569 -16.52 -6.10 -36.80
C PHE A 569 -17.95 -6.13 -37.35
N ASN A 570 -18.12 -6.02 -38.67
CA ASN A 570 -19.41 -6.02 -39.36
C ASN A 570 -20.41 -4.99 -38.76
N ALA A 571 -19.88 -3.84 -38.35
CA ALA A 571 -20.57 -2.85 -37.53
C ALA A 571 -21.32 -1.80 -38.38
N ARG A 572 -22.38 -1.19 -37.83
CA ARG A 572 -23.07 -0.04 -38.42
C ARG A 572 -22.92 1.18 -37.52
N VAL A 573 -22.62 2.34 -38.10
CA VAL A 573 -22.54 3.61 -37.38
C VAL A 573 -23.96 4.11 -37.08
N SER A 574 -24.36 4.18 -35.81
CA SER A 574 -25.63 4.78 -35.38
C SER A 574 -25.40 6.06 -34.58
N GLN A 575 -26.21 7.10 -34.84
CA GLN A 575 -26.24 8.32 -34.04
C GLN A 575 -27.09 8.12 -32.78
N GLU A 576 -26.51 8.28 -31.59
CA GLU A 576 -27.29 8.60 -30.38
C GLU A 576 -27.28 10.12 -30.17
N ARG A 577 -28.46 10.68 -29.89
CA ARG A 577 -28.70 12.11 -29.66
C ARG A 577 -28.48 12.50 -28.21
#